data_AF-A0AAU5DQZ3-F1
#
_entry.id   AF-A0AAU5DQZ3-F1
#
_cell.length_a   1.000
_cell.length_b   1.000
_cell.length_c   1.000
_cell.angle_alpha   90.00
_cell.angle_beta   90.00
_cell.angle_gamma   90.00
#
_symmetry.space_group_name_H-M   'P 1'
#
loop_
_entity.id
_entity.type
_entity.pdbx_description
1 polymer ?
#
loop_
_entity_poly.entity_id
_entity_poly.type
_entity_poly.pdbx_seq_one_letter_code
_entity_poly.pdbx_strand_id
1 'polypeptide(L)'
;MARKTGSWEWRAAGAGGVLCLGLAVWLICLFPGPRLLAVLGVGPVDGDMRITNCYEATDAQGYADGIACEGRYTPRSADEPRRRITLSGAAEKHRPGTLVEVRTSGGLAFELSGHALSTWVTVTGLILAPFLPLSLGLFASARHARWSVDGDYLLWLIFLVIGALLLGFVVGIPVEIALALFG
;
A
#
# COMPACT_ATOMS: atom_id res chain seq x y z
N MET A 1 39.84 -16.51 27.51
CA MET A 1 39.18 -16.19 26.23
C MET A 1 37.79 -15.62 26.53
N ALA A 2 37.71 -14.29 26.73
CA ALA A 2 36.45 -13.60 27.00
C ALA A 2 35.69 -13.40 25.68
N ARG A 3 34.46 -13.90 25.64
CA ARG A 3 33.58 -13.94 24.47
C ARG A 3 33.35 -12.54 23.87
N LYS A 4 33.86 -12.31 22.67
CA LYS A 4 33.46 -11.24 21.73
C LYS A 4 32.01 -11.35 21.23
N THR A 5 31.23 -12.33 21.72
CA THR A 5 29.85 -12.58 21.24
C THR A 5 28.91 -11.45 21.60
N GLY A 6 29.13 -10.81 22.76
CA GLY A 6 28.24 -9.75 23.25
C GLY A 6 28.12 -8.56 22.32
N SER A 7 29.18 -8.14 21.61
CA SER A 7 29.11 -6.97 20.70
C SER A 7 28.40 -7.21 19.37
N TRP A 8 28.32 -8.47 18.95
CA TRP A 8 27.76 -8.84 17.65
C TRP A 8 26.23 -8.94 17.72
N GLU A 9 25.70 -9.47 18.82
CA GLU A 9 24.28 -9.80 18.98
C GLU A 9 23.36 -8.56 19.02
N TRP A 10 23.73 -7.49 19.73
CA TRP A 10 22.93 -6.26 19.73
C TRP A 10 23.07 -5.44 18.44
N ARG A 11 24.21 -5.53 17.76
CA ARG A 11 24.37 -4.93 16.42
C ARG A 11 23.48 -5.66 15.40
N ALA A 12 23.42 -6.98 15.47
CA ALA A 12 22.52 -7.79 14.65
C ALA A 12 21.04 -7.48 14.94
N ALA A 13 20.66 -7.36 16.21
CA ALA A 13 19.29 -6.99 16.60
C ALA A 13 18.92 -5.56 16.14
N GLY A 14 19.80 -4.59 16.34
CA GLY A 14 19.59 -3.22 15.86
C GLY A 14 19.49 -3.12 14.34
N ALA A 15 20.36 -3.83 13.62
CA ALA A 15 20.30 -3.91 12.16
C ALA A 15 19.01 -4.60 11.67
N GLY A 16 18.58 -5.67 12.35
CA GLY A 16 17.31 -6.34 12.07
C GLY A 16 16.11 -5.42 12.24
N GLY A 17 16.07 -4.62 13.32
CA GLY A 17 15.00 -3.65 13.55
C GLY A 17 14.91 -2.60 12.44
N VAL A 18 16.07 -2.06 12.01
CA VAL A 18 16.16 -1.11 10.89
C VAL A 18 15.72 -1.75 9.57
N LEU A 19 16.17 -2.99 9.29
CA LEU A 19 15.80 -3.71 8.07
C LEU A 19 14.29 -3.95 8.00
N CYS A 20 13.66 -4.33 9.11
CA CYS A 20 12.23 -4.58 9.14
C CYS A 20 11.40 -3.31 8.93
N LEU A 21 11.80 -2.17 9.52
CA LEU A 21 11.15 -0.89 9.23
C LEU A 21 11.40 -0.42 7.80
N GLY A 22 12.64 -0.54 7.31
CA GLY A 22 12.98 -0.21 5.93
C GLY A 22 12.14 -1.01 4.93
N LEU A 23 11.91 -2.30 5.22
CA LEU A 23 11.07 -3.16 4.42
C LEU A 23 9.58 -2.75 4.47
N ALA A 24 9.06 -2.44 5.66
CA ALA A 24 7.69 -1.95 5.78
C ALA A 24 7.49 -0.64 4.99
N VAL A 25 8.44 0.30 5.10
CA VAL A 25 8.44 1.54 4.31
C VAL A 25 8.50 1.23 2.82
N TRP A 26 9.37 0.31 2.40
CA TRP A 26 9.47 -0.09 0.99
C TRP A 26 8.15 -0.69 0.46
N LEU A 27 7.51 -1.58 1.21
CA LEU A 27 6.20 -2.14 0.85
C LEU A 27 5.12 -1.06 0.77
N ILE A 28 5.10 -0.12 1.72
CA ILE A 28 4.15 1.00 1.71
C ILE A 28 4.38 1.88 0.48
N CYS A 29 5.63 2.20 0.15
CA CYS A 29 5.96 2.98 -1.03
C CYS A 29 5.61 2.27 -2.34
N LEU A 30 5.72 0.94 -2.38
CA LEU A 30 5.43 0.16 -3.59
C LEU A 30 3.93 -0.03 -3.81
N PHE A 31 3.15 -0.33 -2.75
CA PHE A 31 1.76 -0.76 -2.89
C PHE A 31 0.73 0.35 -2.61
N PRO A 32 0.47 0.77 -1.35
CA PRO A 32 -0.51 1.81 -1.08
C PRO A 32 -0.01 3.21 -1.39
N GLY A 33 1.30 3.44 -1.50
CA GLY A 33 1.91 4.77 -1.64
C GLY A 33 1.38 5.58 -2.82
N PRO A 34 1.46 5.09 -4.07
CA PRO A 34 0.97 5.81 -5.24
C PRO A 34 -0.53 6.10 -5.17
N ARG A 35 -1.31 5.14 -4.64
CA ARG A 35 -2.76 5.27 -4.49
C ARG A 35 -3.13 6.25 -3.37
N LEU A 36 -2.39 6.27 -2.27
CA LEU A 36 -2.54 7.27 -1.21
C LEU A 36 -2.25 8.67 -1.72
N LEU A 37 -1.19 8.86 -2.51
CA LEU A 37 -0.87 10.17 -3.10
C LEU A 37 -1.98 10.61 -4.06
N ALA A 38 -2.47 9.71 -4.91
CA ALA A 38 -3.56 9.99 -5.84
C ALA A 38 -4.86 10.38 -5.10
N VAL A 39 -5.24 9.62 -4.06
CA VAL A 39 -6.43 9.90 -3.24
C VAL A 39 -6.27 11.17 -2.42
N LEU A 40 -5.11 11.42 -1.80
CA LEU A 40 -4.83 12.63 -1.04
C LEU A 40 -4.75 13.89 -1.91
N GLY A 41 -4.79 13.75 -3.23
CA GLY A 41 -4.66 14.86 -4.15
C GLY A 41 -3.24 15.43 -4.20
N VAL A 42 -2.23 14.67 -3.78
CA VAL A 42 -0.83 15.10 -3.80
C VAL A 42 -0.27 14.92 -5.21
N GLY A 43 0.16 16.02 -5.81
CA GLY A 43 0.67 16.05 -7.18
C GLY A 43 -0.32 16.67 -8.18
N PRO A 44 0.13 16.84 -9.44
CA PRO A 44 -0.70 17.41 -10.49
C PRO A 44 -1.93 16.52 -10.75
N VAL A 45 -3.01 17.13 -11.23
CA VAL A 45 -4.16 16.40 -11.77
C VAL A 45 -3.76 15.80 -13.12
N ASP A 46 -3.95 14.50 -13.28
CA ASP A 46 -3.56 13.78 -14.49
C ASP A 46 -4.54 14.05 -15.64
N GLY A 47 -5.82 14.28 -15.34
CA GLY A 47 -6.81 14.68 -16.33
C GLY A 47 -8.23 14.73 -15.80
N ASP A 48 -9.17 14.86 -16.72
CA ASP A 48 -10.59 14.97 -16.42
C ASP A 48 -11.32 13.69 -16.79
N MET A 49 -12.20 13.24 -15.91
CA MET A 49 -13.05 12.08 -16.15
C MET A 49 -14.49 12.53 -16.30
N ARG A 50 -15.09 12.19 -17.45
CA ARG A 50 -16.53 12.39 -17.68
C ARG A 50 -17.29 11.14 -17.24
N ILE A 51 -18.05 11.28 -16.17
CA ILE A 51 -18.79 10.19 -15.54
C ILE A 51 -19.95 9.78 -16.44
N THR A 52 -20.13 8.47 -16.61
CA THR A 52 -21.20 7.88 -17.43
C THR A 52 -22.19 7.14 -16.54
N ASN A 53 -21.70 6.39 -15.55
CA ASN A 53 -22.52 5.64 -14.62
C ASN A 53 -21.82 5.52 -13.26
N CYS A 54 -22.59 5.47 -12.17
CA CYS A 54 -22.07 5.21 -10.83
C CYS A 54 -22.91 4.13 -10.15
N TYR A 55 -22.24 3.18 -9.53
CA TYR A 55 -22.83 2.03 -8.85
C TYR A 55 -22.14 1.79 -7.50
N GLU A 56 -22.84 1.10 -6.60
CA GLU A 56 -22.22 0.61 -5.37
C GLU A 56 -21.29 -0.53 -5.73
N ALA A 57 -20.02 -0.38 -5.39
CA ALA A 57 -19.02 -1.40 -5.62
C ALA A 57 -19.08 -2.43 -4.49
N THR A 58 -18.78 -3.67 -4.84
CA THR A 58 -18.56 -4.74 -3.87
C THR A 58 -17.18 -5.33 -4.07
N ASP A 59 -16.55 -5.73 -2.97
CA ASP A 59 -15.29 -6.47 -3.02
C ASP A 59 -15.49 -7.90 -3.57
N ALA A 60 -14.38 -8.66 -3.67
CA ALA A 60 -14.40 -10.03 -4.17
C ALA A 60 -15.20 -11.00 -3.28
N GLN A 61 -15.53 -10.60 -2.05
CA GLN A 61 -16.31 -11.36 -1.08
C GLN A 61 -17.79 -10.90 -1.04
N GLY A 62 -18.15 -9.88 -1.82
CA GLY A 62 -19.52 -9.34 -1.90
C GLY A 62 -19.84 -8.31 -0.82
N TYR A 63 -18.86 -7.81 -0.06
CA TYR A 63 -19.07 -6.72 0.89
C TYR A 63 -19.02 -5.37 0.18
N ALA A 64 -19.77 -4.40 0.68
CA ALA A 64 -19.79 -3.05 0.14
C ALA A 64 -18.39 -2.40 0.20
N ASP A 65 -17.87 -1.99 -0.95
CA ASP A 65 -16.55 -1.37 -1.15
C ASP A 65 -16.71 0.06 -1.72
N GLY A 66 -17.69 0.78 -1.17
CA GLY A 66 -17.98 2.16 -1.54
C GLY A 66 -18.67 2.31 -2.89
N ILE A 67 -18.41 3.44 -3.54
CA ILE A 67 -19.04 3.81 -4.81
C ILE A 67 -17.98 3.78 -5.91
N ALA A 68 -18.27 3.07 -7.00
CA ALA A 68 -17.45 3.11 -8.21
C ALA A 68 -18.20 3.84 -9.32
N CYS A 69 -17.47 4.67 -10.07
CA CYS A 69 -18.03 5.36 -11.23
C CYS A 69 -17.24 5.02 -12.49
N GLU A 70 -17.94 4.66 -13.55
CA GLU A 70 -17.35 4.48 -14.88
C GLU A 70 -17.46 5.76 -15.69
N GLY A 71 -16.43 6.02 -16.50
CA GLY A 71 -16.37 7.22 -17.30
C GLY A 71 -15.28 7.19 -18.35
N ARG A 72 -15.32 8.19 -19.22
CA ARG A 72 -14.28 8.41 -20.22
C ARG A 72 -13.27 9.42 -19.67
N TYR A 73 -12.01 9.00 -19.61
CA TYR A 73 -10.91 9.82 -19.16
C TYR A 73 -10.28 10.59 -20.32
N THR A 74 -10.01 11.86 -20.05
CA THR A 74 -9.34 12.79 -20.94
C THR A 74 -8.06 13.23 -20.25
N PRO A 75 -6.90 12.67 -20.63
CA PRO A 75 -5.63 13.05 -20.03
C PRO A 75 -5.30 14.50 -20.36
N ARG A 76 -4.57 15.14 -19.44
CA ARG A 76 -4.03 16.48 -19.64
C ARG A 76 -2.74 16.43 -20.48
N SER A 77 -2.00 15.33 -20.42
CA SER A 77 -0.86 15.06 -21.30
C SER A 77 -1.34 14.63 -22.69
N ALA A 78 -0.67 15.12 -23.73
CA ALA A 78 -0.93 14.71 -25.11
C ALA A 78 -0.40 13.31 -25.42
N ASP A 79 0.52 12.79 -24.61
CA ASP A 79 1.17 11.49 -24.82
C ASP A 79 0.34 10.31 -24.30
N GLU A 80 -0.72 10.59 -23.51
CA GLU A 80 -1.57 9.55 -22.96
C GLU A 80 -2.89 9.42 -23.75
N PRO A 81 -3.34 8.20 -24.07
CA PRO A 81 -4.55 8.01 -24.84
C PRO A 81 -5.81 8.22 -24.00
N ARG A 82 -6.85 8.76 -24.64
CA ARG A 82 -8.21 8.77 -24.06
C ARG A 82 -8.71 7.34 -23.94
N ARG A 83 -8.98 6.90 -22.72
CA ARG A 83 -9.49 5.55 -22.42
C ARG A 83 -10.68 5.60 -21.47
N ARG A 84 -11.37 4.47 -21.33
CA ARG A 84 -12.38 4.29 -20.29
C ARG A 84 -11.65 3.83 -19.03
N ILE A 85 -11.90 4.48 -17.91
CA ILE A 85 -11.35 4.09 -16.61
C ILE A 85 -12.46 4.09 -15.56
N THR A 86 -12.19 3.44 -14.44
CA THR A 86 -13.09 3.40 -13.29
C THR A 86 -12.53 4.30 -12.21
N LEU A 87 -13.38 5.17 -11.68
CA LEU A 87 -13.16 5.94 -10.48
C LEU A 87 -13.40 5.01 -9.29
N SER A 88 -12.36 4.70 -8.53
CA SER A 88 -12.42 3.82 -7.37
C SER A 88 -12.65 4.63 -6.10
N GLY A 89 -13.70 4.28 -5.35
CA GLY A 89 -14.04 4.92 -4.08
C GLY A 89 -14.42 6.39 -4.26
N ALA A 90 -15.46 6.67 -5.03
CA ALA A 90 -15.99 8.02 -5.19
C ALA A 90 -16.45 8.59 -3.82
N ALA A 91 -16.26 9.90 -3.61
CA ALA A 91 -16.73 10.62 -2.44
C ALA A 91 -18.26 10.63 -2.36
N GLU A 92 -18.92 10.73 -3.51
CA GLU A 92 -20.37 10.68 -3.61
C GLU A 92 -20.82 10.08 -4.95
N LYS A 93 -22.13 9.78 -5.05
CA LYS A 93 -22.73 9.29 -6.29
C LYS A 93 -22.92 10.45 -7.26
N HIS A 94 -21.93 10.64 -8.12
CA HIS A 94 -21.96 11.66 -9.16
C HIS A 94 -23.06 11.42 -10.20
N ARG A 95 -23.63 12.50 -10.74
CA ARG A 95 -24.59 12.40 -11.84
C ARG A 95 -23.89 12.02 -13.16
N PRO A 96 -24.55 11.26 -14.04
CA PRO A 96 -24.06 11.03 -15.40
C PRO A 96 -23.82 12.36 -16.12
N GLY A 97 -22.68 12.48 -16.78
CA GLY A 97 -22.24 13.67 -17.53
C GLY A 97 -21.35 14.62 -16.74
N THR A 98 -21.23 14.48 -15.42
CA THR A 98 -20.34 15.29 -14.58
C THR A 98 -18.88 15.10 -14.99
N LEU A 99 -18.13 16.20 -15.01
CA LEU A 99 -16.68 16.22 -15.20
C LEU A 99 -16.02 16.32 -13.82
N VAL A 100 -15.09 15.41 -13.53
CA VAL A 100 -14.36 15.35 -12.27
C VAL A 100 -12.87 15.33 -12.59
N GLU A 101 -12.10 16.17 -11.89
CA GLU A 101 -10.64 16.13 -11.94
C GLU A 101 -10.15 14.88 -11.20
N VAL A 102 -9.37 14.03 -11.87
CA VAL A 102 -8.92 12.76 -11.32
C VAL A 102 -7.41 12.63 -11.38
N ARG A 103 -6.86 11.90 -10.41
CA ARG A 103 -5.49 11.41 -10.44
C ARG A 103 -5.49 9.91 -10.72
N THR A 104 -4.59 9.44 -11.56
CA THR A 104 -4.55 8.05 -11.99
C THR A 104 -3.40 7.31 -11.29
N SER A 105 -3.66 6.08 -10.87
CA SER A 105 -2.62 5.21 -10.31
C SER A 105 -3.00 3.75 -10.56
N GLY A 106 -2.11 2.99 -11.20
CA GLY A 106 -2.32 1.57 -11.47
C GLY A 106 -3.60 1.29 -12.27
N GLY A 107 -3.89 2.08 -13.31
CA GLY A 107 -5.04 1.90 -14.20
C GLY A 107 -6.39 2.40 -13.66
N LEU A 108 -6.43 2.90 -12.42
CA LEU A 108 -7.64 3.43 -11.78
C LEU A 108 -7.57 4.96 -11.64
N ALA A 109 -8.73 5.61 -11.62
CA ALA A 109 -8.86 7.01 -11.25
C ALA A 109 -9.25 7.15 -9.78
N PHE A 110 -8.70 8.17 -9.14
CA PHE A 110 -8.97 8.54 -7.77
C PHE A 110 -9.38 10.00 -7.68
N GLU A 111 -10.39 10.25 -6.85
CA GLU A 111 -10.73 11.57 -6.34
C GLU A 111 -10.48 11.62 -4.83
N LEU A 112 -10.50 12.81 -4.26
CA LEU A 112 -10.38 12.96 -2.81
C LEU A 112 -11.66 12.46 -2.15
N SER A 113 -11.61 11.23 -1.60
CA SER A 113 -12.72 10.65 -0.86
C SER A 113 -12.28 10.11 0.50
N GLY A 114 -13.12 10.34 1.52
CA GLY A 114 -12.88 9.79 2.86
C GLY A 114 -12.86 8.27 2.87
N HIS A 115 -13.69 7.64 2.03
CA HIS A 115 -13.75 6.19 1.91
C HIS A 115 -12.46 5.61 1.32
N ALA A 116 -12.03 6.07 0.14
CA ALA A 116 -10.79 5.59 -0.47
C ALA A 116 -9.59 5.86 0.42
N LEU A 117 -9.55 7.02 1.10
CA LEU A 117 -8.49 7.33 2.05
C LEU A 117 -8.48 6.33 3.20
N SER A 118 -9.64 6.04 3.80
CA SER A 118 -9.74 5.08 4.90
C SER A 118 -9.29 3.69 4.49
N THR A 119 -9.61 3.25 3.27
CA THR A 119 -9.20 1.96 2.73
C THR A 119 -7.68 1.88 2.62
N TRP A 120 -7.03 2.85 1.98
CA TRP A 120 -5.58 2.80 1.78
C TRP A 120 -4.78 3.07 3.07
N VAL A 121 -5.32 3.86 4.00
CA VAL A 121 -4.77 4.01 5.36
C VAL A 121 -4.87 2.68 6.11
N THR A 122 -5.99 1.97 6.00
CA THR A 122 -6.17 0.65 6.62
C THR A 122 -5.18 -0.37 6.05
N VAL A 123 -5.01 -0.40 4.73
CA VAL A 123 -4.00 -1.24 4.06
C VAL A 123 -2.60 -0.93 4.58
N THR A 124 -2.25 0.36 4.72
CA THR A 124 -0.96 0.78 5.28
C THR A 124 -0.79 0.33 6.73
N GLY A 125 -1.83 0.45 7.54
CA GLY A 125 -1.84 -0.02 8.93
C GLY A 125 -1.67 -1.54 9.03
N LEU A 126 -2.33 -2.31 8.17
CA LEU A 126 -2.18 -3.76 8.08
C LEU A 126 -0.77 -4.17 7.67
N ILE A 127 -0.15 -3.43 6.75
CA ILE A 127 1.27 -3.64 6.41
C ILE A 127 2.14 -3.33 7.62
N LEU A 128 1.92 -2.25 8.37
CA LEU A 128 2.76 -1.89 9.53
C LEU A 128 2.59 -2.83 10.73
N ALA A 129 1.39 -3.37 10.94
CA ALA A 129 1.00 -4.12 12.13
C ALA A 129 1.99 -5.24 12.54
N PRO A 130 2.54 -6.06 11.62
CA PRO A 130 3.55 -7.06 12.00
C PRO A 130 4.97 -6.50 12.15
N PHE A 131 5.37 -5.47 11.38
CA PHE A 131 6.76 -4.98 11.39
C PHE A 131 7.06 -4.03 12.55
N LEU A 132 6.08 -3.25 12.99
CA LEU A 132 6.25 -2.31 14.10
C LEU A 132 6.59 -3.01 15.43
N PRO A 133 5.81 -3.99 15.92
CA PRO A 133 6.14 -4.70 17.16
C PRO A 133 7.43 -5.51 17.04
N LEU A 134 7.71 -6.11 15.87
CA LEU A 134 8.98 -6.80 15.62
C LEU A 134 10.18 -5.86 15.80
N SER A 135 10.15 -4.72 15.10
CA SER A 135 11.25 -3.75 15.13
C SER A 135 11.43 -3.17 16.52
N LEU A 136 10.35 -2.84 17.23
CA LEU A 136 10.40 -2.39 18.62
C LEU A 136 11.00 -3.46 19.55
N GLY A 137 10.63 -4.73 19.38
CA GLY A 137 11.20 -5.85 20.13
C GLY A 137 12.70 -6.05 19.88
N LEU A 138 13.14 -5.92 18.62
CA LEU A 138 14.55 -5.98 18.23
C LEU A 138 15.35 -4.80 18.78
N PHE A 139 14.80 -3.58 18.74
CA PHE A 139 15.44 -2.41 19.35
C PHE A 139 15.50 -2.51 20.88
N ALA A 140 14.45 -3.00 21.53
CA ALA A 140 14.43 -3.23 22.96
C ALA A 140 15.49 -4.26 23.38
N SER A 141 15.64 -5.34 22.61
CA SER A 141 16.66 -6.37 22.83
C SER A 141 18.08 -5.83 22.63
N ALA A 142 18.30 -5.00 21.61
CA ALA A 142 19.57 -4.34 21.37
C ALA A 142 19.94 -3.36 22.51
N ARG A 143 18.96 -2.63 23.06
CA ARG A 143 19.18 -1.66 24.14
C ARG A 143 19.52 -2.29 25.48
N HIS A 144 18.92 -3.44 25.80
CA HIS A 144 19.10 -4.09 27.10
C HIS A 144 20.15 -5.20 27.11
N ALA A 145 20.78 -5.49 25.96
CA ALA A 145 21.73 -6.61 25.79
C ALA A 145 21.20 -7.94 26.34
N ARG A 146 19.88 -8.10 26.33
CA ARG A 146 19.14 -9.27 26.81
C ARG A 146 18.05 -9.57 25.79
N TRP A 147 18.01 -10.81 25.34
CA TRP A 147 16.89 -11.33 24.57
C TRP A 147 15.70 -11.47 25.51
N SER A 148 14.74 -10.55 25.44
CA SER A 148 13.53 -10.57 26.26
C SER A 148 12.34 -11.23 25.56
N VAL A 149 12.57 -11.78 24.36
CA VAL A 149 11.53 -12.36 23.50
C VAL A 149 11.77 -13.87 23.45
N ASP A 150 10.74 -14.66 23.73
CA ASP A 150 10.79 -16.12 23.54
C ASP A 150 11.24 -16.43 22.12
N GLY A 151 12.30 -17.24 22.00
CA GLY A 151 12.96 -17.51 20.71
C GLY A 151 12.02 -18.09 19.65
N ASP A 152 11.03 -18.87 20.09
CA ASP A 152 9.99 -19.43 19.23
C ASP A 152 9.06 -18.36 18.67
N TYR A 153 8.71 -17.34 19.47
CA TYR A 153 7.88 -16.22 19.03
C TYR A 153 8.60 -15.37 18.00
N LEU A 154 9.90 -15.14 18.21
CA LEU A 154 10.74 -14.42 17.27
C LEU A 154 10.90 -15.17 15.95
N LEU A 155 11.16 -16.49 16.00
CA LEU A 155 11.25 -17.33 14.81
C LEU A 155 9.94 -17.33 14.02
N TRP A 156 8.80 -17.46 14.71
CA TRP A 156 7.49 -17.41 14.07
C TRP A 156 7.24 -16.07 13.37
N LEU A 157 7.63 -14.96 14.01
CA LEU A 157 7.48 -13.62 13.45
C LEU A 157 8.44 -13.36 12.28
N ILE A 158 9.66 -13.89 12.33
CA ILE A 158 10.60 -13.90 11.19
C ILE A 158 10.00 -14.71 10.03
N PHE A 159 9.45 -15.89 10.29
CA PHE A 159 8.77 -16.69 9.28
C PHE A 159 7.56 -15.96 8.68
N LEU A 160 6.81 -15.23 9.51
CA LEU A 160 5.69 -14.40 9.06
C LEU A 160 6.17 -13.26 8.14
N VAL A 161 7.30 -12.62 8.48
CA VAL A 161 7.92 -11.58 7.65
C VAL A 161 8.48 -12.15 6.35
N ILE A 162 9.13 -13.31 6.37
CA ILE A 162 9.59 -14.01 5.16
C ILE A 162 8.39 -14.44 4.31
N GLY A 163 7.32 -14.93 4.94
CA GLY A 163 6.07 -15.26 4.27
C GLY A 163 5.44 -14.03 3.61
N ALA A 164 5.40 -12.90 4.31
CA ALA A 164 4.93 -11.62 3.77
C ALA A 164 5.82 -11.12 2.62
N LEU A 165 7.15 -11.30 2.70
CA LEU A 165 8.09 -11.02 1.61
C LEU A 165 7.79 -11.85 0.37
N LEU A 166 7.66 -13.17 0.54
CA LEU A 166 7.35 -14.08 -0.57
C LEU A 166 5.99 -13.78 -1.16
N LEU A 167 4.97 -13.54 -0.33
CA LEU A 167 3.63 -13.18 -0.78
C LEU A 167 3.66 -11.84 -1.54
N GLY A 168 4.32 -10.82 -1.00
CA GLY A 168 4.48 -9.52 -1.65
C GLY A 168 5.21 -9.61 -2.98
N PHE A 169 6.23 -10.47 -3.09
CA PHE A 169 6.97 -10.70 -4.34
C PHE A 169 6.12 -11.46 -5.37
N VAL A 170 5.43 -12.53 -4.93
CA VAL A 170 4.55 -13.36 -5.76
C VAL A 170 3.32 -12.60 -6.25
N VAL A 171 2.78 -11.67 -5.45
CA VAL A 171 1.59 -10.90 -5.83
C VAL A 171 1.98 -9.59 -6.52
N GLY A 172 2.97 -8.87 -5.99
CA GLY A 172 3.33 -7.54 -6.48
C GLY A 172 3.96 -7.53 -7.85
N ILE A 173 4.91 -8.43 -8.12
CA ILE A 173 5.60 -8.44 -9.41
C ILE A 173 4.63 -8.78 -10.56
N PRO A 174 3.78 -9.81 -10.46
CA PRO A 174 2.81 -10.09 -11.51
C PRO A 174 1.76 -8.99 -11.68
N VAL A 175 1.35 -8.31 -10.60
CA VAL A 175 0.42 -7.19 -10.68
C VAL A 175 1.05 -5.99 -11.40
N GLU A 176 2.29 -5.62 -11.07
CA GLU A 176 3.01 -4.55 -11.78
C GLU A 176 3.22 -4.90 -13.26
N ILE A 177 3.59 -6.15 -13.56
CA ILE A 177 3.72 -6.62 -14.94
C ILE A 177 2.37 -6.57 -15.66
N ALA A 178 1.28 -7.01 -15.04
CA ALA A 178 -0.05 -6.98 -15.64
C ALA A 178 -0.52 -5.54 -15.88
N LEU A 179 -0.29 -4.63 -14.93
CA LEU A 179 -0.61 -3.21 -15.10
C LEU A 179 0.23 -2.55 -16.19
N ALA A 180 1.51 -2.90 -16.32
CA ALA A 180 2.36 -2.39 -17.40
C ALA A 180 1.98 -2.93 -18.78
N LEU A 181 1.44 -4.15 -18.86
CA LEU A 181 1.04 -4.79 -20.12
C LEU A 181 -0.38 -4.46 -20.57
N PHE A 182 -1.29 -4.18 -19.63
CA PHE A 182 -2.73 -4.07 -19.91
C PHE A 182 -3.39 -2.79 -19.40
N GLY A 183 -2.64 -1.88 -18.76
CA GLY A 183 -3.11 -0.57 -18.25
C GLY A 183 -2.97 0.59 -19.22
#